data_AF-A0AAV9J0I9-F1
#
_entry.id   AF-A0AAV9J0I9-F1
#
_cell.length_a   1.000
_cell.length_b   1.000
_cell.length_c   1.000
_cell.angle_alpha   90.00
_cell.angle_beta   90.00
_cell.angle_gamma   90.00
#
_symmetry.space_group_name_H-M   'P 1'
#
loop_
_entity.id
_entity.type
_entity.pdbx_description
1 polymer ?
#
loop_
_entity_poly.entity_id
_entity_poly.type
_entity_poly.pdbx_seq_one_letter_code
_entity_poly.pdbx_strand_id
1 'polypeptide(L)'
;MAGAGEVIPGIDALTPMRKRDGYWTQRTVDRELSAAVKQLQRIPTLKDLYMAGWRDLVTPATVRGGLRAARRRLAQRWLVYFPNDLNPPPPVPPERKPACYWTPRTTDTEMRAFLAHHGLIGAIVLKRAGCSDLAEAIRKFRGMQTAIERHGTVRTPPNPP
;
A
#
# COMPACT_ATOMS: atom_id res chain seq x y z
N MET A 1 15.82 -29.64 4.77
CA MET A 1 15.76 -29.30 3.33
C MET A 1 15.52 -27.80 3.22
N ALA A 2 16.58 -27.03 3.02
CA ALA A 2 16.51 -25.57 2.90
C ALA A 2 16.17 -25.19 1.45
N GLY A 3 15.04 -24.54 1.24
CA GLY A 3 14.65 -24.02 -0.07
C GLY A 3 15.55 -22.84 -0.44
N ALA A 4 16.35 -23.03 -1.49
CA ALA A 4 17.12 -21.96 -2.11
C ALA A 4 16.15 -20.88 -2.60
N GLY A 5 16.22 -19.70 -1.98
CA GLY A 5 15.51 -18.52 -2.46
C GLY A 5 16.01 -18.19 -3.86
N GLU A 6 15.09 -18.20 -4.82
CA GLU A 6 15.33 -17.85 -6.21
C GLU A 6 15.80 -16.39 -6.26
N VAL A 7 17.11 -16.21 -6.37
CA VAL A 7 17.75 -14.90 -6.54
C VAL A 7 17.36 -14.43 -7.93
N ILE A 8 16.50 -13.40 -8.02
CA ILE A 8 16.10 -12.80 -9.29
C ILE A 8 17.37 -12.35 -10.03
N PRO A 9 17.76 -13.02 -11.14
CA PRO A 9 18.98 -12.67 -11.86
C PRO A 9 18.75 -11.33 -12.57
N GLY A 10 19.45 -10.29 -12.10
CA GLY A 10 19.35 -8.93 -12.65
C GLY A 10 19.57 -7.80 -11.64
N ILE A 11 19.68 -8.09 -10.34
CA ILE A 11 19.85 -7.05 -9.30
C ILE A 11 21.34 -6.77 -8.98
N ASP A 12 22.23 -7.73 -9.18
CA ASP A 12 23.64 -7.61 -8.76
C ASP A 12 24.54 -6.78 -9.70
N ALA A 13 24.11 -6.49 -10.94
CA ALA A 13 24.92 -5.75 -11.92
C ALA A 13 24.86 -4.22 -11.79
N LEU A 14 24.10 -3.69 -10.82
CA LEU A 14 24.00 -2.26 -10.56
C LEU A 14 24.34 -1.98 -9.10
N THR A 15 25.53 -2.36 -8.64
CA THR A 15 26.11 -1.64 -7.50
C THR A 15 26.22 -0.18 -7.96
N PRO A 16 25.39 0.75 -7.44
CA PRO A 16 25.35 2.08 -7.99
C PRO A 16 26.71 2.70 -7.72
N MET A 17 27.48 2.95 -8.79
CA MET A 17 28.67 3.79 -8.72
C MET A 17 28.35 4.97 -7.83
N ARG A 18 29.14 5.17 -6.77
CA ARG A 18 28.98 6.28 -5.85
C ARG A 18 28.78 7.55 -6.67
N LYS A 19 27.60 8.14 -6.56
CA LYS A 19 27.27 9.37 -7.26
C LYS A 19 28.23 10.46 -6.78
N ARG A 20 28.71 11.30 -7.70
CA ARG A 20 29.64 12.39 -7.39
C ARG A 20 29.01 13.35 -6.38
N ASP A 21 29.84 14.02 -5.59
CA ASP A 21 29.38 15.09 -4.71
C ASP A 21 28.62 16.16 -5.50
N GLY A 22 27.55 16.67 -4.89
CA GLY A 22 26.63 17.60 -5.56
C GLY A 22 25.59 16.95 -6.49
N TYR A 23 25.68 15.65 -6.77
CA TYR A 23 24.67 14.94 -7.57
C TYR A 23 23.28 15.03 -6.96
N TRP A 24 23.19 14.90 -5.64
CA TRP A 24 21.94 14.90 -4.91
C TRP A 24 21.42 16.33 -4.76
N THR A 25 20.69 16.83 -5.77
CA THR A 25 19.88 18.06 -5.77
C THR A 25 18.39 17.72 -5.60
N GLN A 26 17.54 18.69 -5.21
CA GLN A 26 16.10 18.42 -5.05
C GLN A 26 15.52 17.84 -6.34
N ARG A 27 15.95 18.39 -7.49
CA ARG A 27 15.58 17.94 -8.83
C ARG A 27 16.00 16.49 -9.11
N THR A 28 17.22 16.08 -8.75
CA THR A 28 17.66 14.69 -8.99
C THR A 28 16.96 13.73 -8.05
N VAL A 29 16.74 14.09 -6.78
CA VAL A 29 15.95 13.26 -5.84
C VAL A 29 14.53 13.03 -6.36
N ASP A 30 13.85 14.09 -6.82
CA ASP A 30 12.49 13.93 -7.35
C ASP A 30 12.48 13.10 -8.66
N ARG A 31 13.53 13.18 -9.48
CA ARG A 31 13.70 12.36 -10.69
C ARG A 31 13.92 10.88 -10.35
N GLU A 32 14.83 10.56 -9.43
CA GLU A 32 15.10 9.18 -9.03
C GLU A 32 13.88 8.57 -8.31
N LEU A 33 13.23 9.31 -7.40
CA LEU A 33 11.99 8.84 -6.77
C LEU A 33 10.87 8.61 -7.79
N SER A 34 10.77 9.46 -8.81
CA SER A 34 9.83 9.25 -9.92
C SER A 34 10.12 7.96 -10.67
N ALA A 35 11.39 7.62 -10.90
CA ALA A 35 11.78 6.38 -11.53
C ALA A 35 11.46 5.16 -10.64
N ALA A 36 11.69 5.26 -9.33
CA ALA A 36 11.28 4.23 -8.37
C ALA A 36 9.75 4.02 -8.37
N VAL A 37 8.96 5.10 -8.44
CA VAL A 37 7.49 5.02 -8.56
C VAL A 37 7.07 4.31 -9.85
N LYS A 38 7.70 4.64 -10.99
CA LYS A 38 7.44 3.94 -12.26
C LYS A 38 7.77 2.45 -12.18
N GLN A 39 8.90 2.11 -11.56
CA GLN A 39 9.32 0.71 -11.43
C GLN A 39 8.39 -0.08 -10.51
N LEU A 40 8.00 0.51 -9.37
CA LEU A 40 7.19 -0.16 -8.36
C LEU A 40 5.69 -0.06 -8.61
N GLN A 41 5.28 0.76 -9.58
CA GLN A 41 3.87 1.11 -9.84
C GLN A 41 3.15 1.55 -8.57
N ARG A 42 3.85 2.20 -7.62
CA ARG A 42 3.28 2.75 -6.37
C ARG A 42 4.25 3.73 -5.73
N ILE A 43 3.76 4.52 -4.77
CA ILE A 43 4.63 5.39 -3.96
C ILE A 43 5.52 4.51 -3.06
N PRO A 44 6.85 4.56 -3.20
CA PRO A 44 7.75 3.72 -2.41
C PRO A 44 7.76 4.12 -0.94
N THR A 45 7.82 3.13 -0.06
CA THR A 45 8.24 3.29 1.33
C THR A 45 9.77 3.22 1.45
N LEU A 46 10.33 3.56 2.62
CA LEU A 46 11.77 3.40 2.87
C LEU A 46 12.19 1.93 2.66
N LYS A 47 11.38 0.99 3.14
CA LYS A 47 11.62 -0.44 2.98
C LYS A 47 11.65 -0.83 1.51
N ASP A 48 10.74 -0.30 0.69
CA ASP A 48 10.72 -0.58 -0.75
C ASP A 48 11.99 -0.09 -1.45
N LEU A 49 12.47 1.12 -1.12
CA LEU A 49 13.73 1.63 -1.66
C LEU A 49 14.91 0.75 -1.26
N TYR A 50 14.96 0.28 0.00
CA TYR A 50 16.00 -0.64 0.47
C TYR A 50 15.99 -1.98 -0.27
N MET A 51 14.80 -2.57 -0.42
CA MET A 51 14.62 -3.87 -1.07
C MET A 51 14.87 -3.81 -2.58
N ALA A 52 14.56 -2.68 -3.21
CA ALA A 52 14.77 -2.47 -4.64
C ALA A 52 16.19 -2.00 -4.99
N GLY A 53 17.09 -1.85 -4.00
CA GLY A 53 18.49 -1.43 -4.22
C GLY A 53 18.74 0.08 -4.28
N TRP A 54 17.71 0.91 -4.07
CA TRP A 54 17.76 2.38 -4.10
C TRP A 54 18.24 2.97 -2.75
N ARG A 55 19.24 2.35 -2.13
CA ARG A 55 19.71 2.71 -0.79
C ARG A 55 20.34 4.11 -0.75
N ASP A 56 21.00 4.50 -1.84
CA ASP A 56 21.62 5.80 -2.01
C ASP A 56 20.62 6.96 -2.08
N LEU A 57 19.36 6.67 -2.45
CA LEU A 57 18.26 7.63 -2.50
C LEU A 57 17.63 7.92 -1.13
N VAL A 58 17.77 7.01 -0.15
CA VAL A 58 17.13 7.11 1.17
C VAL A 58 17.59 8.35 1.93
N THR A 59 18.91 8.54 2.06
CA THR A 59 19.48 9.66 2.82
C THR A 59 19.13 11.02 2.17
N PRO A 60 19.34 11.23 0.86
CA PRO A 60 18.95 12.46 0.17
C PRO A 60 17.45 12.76 0.24
N ALA A 61 16.58 11.75 0.14
CA ALA A 61 15.14 11.93 0.28
C ALA A 61 14.76 12.35 1.70
N THR A 62 15.46 11.81 2.71
CA THR A 62 15.25 12.14 4.13
C THR A 62 15.64 13.58 4.45
N VAL A 63 16.84 14.01 4.03
CA VAL A 63 17.35 15.37 4.24
C VAL A 63 16.41 16.43 3.63
N ARG A 64 15.68 16.09 2.56
CA ARG A 64 14.75 17.01 1.86
C ARG A 64 13.30 16.94 2.32
N GLY A 65 13.12 16.76 3.63
CA GLY A 65 11.82 16.69 4.29
C GLY A 65 11.16 15.31 4.29
N GLY A 66 11.92 14.26 3.96
CA GLY A 66 11.46 12.88 4.00
C GLY A 66 10.55 12.44 2.85
N LEU A 67 10.26 11.14 2.83
CA LEU A 67 9.34 10.53 1.86
C LEU A 67 7.94 11.14 1.91
N ARG A 68 7.49 11.67 3.05
CA ARG A 68 6.19 12.34 3.15
C ARG A 68 6.16 13.66 2.39
N ALA A 69 7.23 14.46 2.45
CA ALA A 69 7.34 15.67 1.64
C ALA A 69 7.52 15.32 0.16
N ALA A 70 8.36 14.33 -0.14
CA ALA A 70 8.53 13.85 -1.51
C ALA A 70 7.23 13.32 -2.12
N ARG A 71 6.44 12.56 -1.36
CA ARG A 71 5.10 12.11 -1.76
C ARG A 71 4.19 13.28 -2.12
N ARG A 72 4.18 14.36 -1.33
CA ARG A 72 3.37 15.55 -1.64
C ARG A 72 3.82 16.24 -2.92
N ARG A 73 5.14 16.40 -3.12
CA ARG A 73 5.72 16.98 -4.35
C ARG A 73 5.44 16.13 -5.58
N LEU A 74 5.62 14.81 -5.46
CA LEU A 74 5.33 13.87 -6.54
C LEU A 74 3.84 13.87 -6.84
N ALA A 75 2.96 13.82 -5.84
CA ALA A 75 1.52 13.92 -6.05
C ALA A 75 1.14 15.19 -6.82
N GLN A 76 1.64 16.36 -6.42
CA GLN A 76 1.38 17.62 -7.14
C GLN A 76 1.83 17.58 -8.61
N ARG A 77 2.95 16.92 -8.89
CA ARG A 77 3.52 16.83 -10.24
C ARG A 77 2.92 15.70 -11.09
N TRP A 78 2.46 14.63 -10.46
CA TRP A 78 2.01 13.38 -11.08
C TRP A 78 0.49 13.18 -11.08
N LEU A 79 -0.28 14.14 -10.56
CA LEU A 79 -1.75 14.20 -10.69
C LEU A 79 -2.25 14.06 -12.13
N VAL A 80 -1.37 14.21 -13.13
CA VAL A 80 -1.68 14.06 -14.56
C VAL A 80 -1.43 12.65 -15.10
N TYR A 81 -0.55 11.85 -14.46
CA TYR A 81 -0.02 10.60 -15.03
C TYR A 81 -0.43 9.32 -14.31
N PHE A 82 -0.90 9.42 -13.07
CA PHE A 82 -1.54 8.29 -12.39
C PHE A 82 -3.04 8.59 -12.29
N PRO A 83 -3.89 8.04 -13.17
CA PRO A 83 -5.31 7.94 -12.83
C PRO A 83 -5.41 7.23 -11.48
N ASN A 84 -6.49 7.53 -10.75
CA ASN A 84 -6.74 7.18 -9.35
C ASN A 84 -6.43 5.73 -8.89
N ASP A 85 -6.01 4.80 -9.74
CA ASP A 85 -5.95 3.35 -9.49
C ASP A 85 -4.91 2.92 -8.42
N LEU A 86 -3.93 3.77 -8.09
CA LEU A 86 -2.95 3.47 -7.02
C LEU A 86 -3.34 3.97 -5.63
N ASN A 87 -4.43 4.72 -5.56
CA ASN A 87 -5.14 5.05 -4.34
C ASN A 87 -6.53 5.51 -4.78
N PRO A 88 -7.41 4.58 -5.21
CA PRO A 88 -8.74 4.95 -5.67
C PRO A 88 -9.34 5.85 -4.61
N PRO A 89 -10.07 6.92 -5.00
CA PRO A 89 -10.90 7.61 -4.01
C PRO A 89 -11.60 6.49 -3.25
N PRO A 90 -11.57 6.50 -1.90
CA PRO A 90 -12.26 5.46 -1.14
C PRO A 90 -13.63 5.33 -1.79
N PRO A 91 -14.06 4.11 -2.17
CA PRO A 91 -15.28 3.91 -2.94
C PRO A 91 -16.31 4.83 -2.31
N VAL A 92 -16.81 5.79 -3.09
CA VAL A 92 -17.71 6.84 -2.60
C VAL A 92 -18.69 6.09 -1.71
N PRO A 93 -18.67 6.32 -0.38
CA PRO A 93 -19.36 5.43 0.55
C PRO A 93 -20.78 5.38 0.02
N PRO A 94 -21.26 4.17 -0.35
CA PRO A 94 -22.52 4.05 -1.07
C PRO A 94 -23.55 4.84 -0.28
N GLU A 95 -24.35 5.64 -0.98
CA GLU A 95 -25.49 6.34 -0.42
C GLU A 95 -26.12 5.45 0.66
N ARG A 96 -26.26 5.99 1.88
CA ARG A 96 -26.62 5.22 3.09
C ARG A 96 -27.54 4.06 2.74
N LYS A 97 -27.01 2.84 2.83
CA LYS A 97 -27.77 1.67 2.40
C LYS A 97 -29.06 1.57 3.22
N PRO A 98 -30.19 1.19 2.62
CA PRO A 98 -31.47 1.13 3.33
C PRO A 98 -31.39 0.18 4.54
N ALA A 99 -32.21 0.42 5.56
CA ALA A 99 -32.12 -0.27 6.86
C ALA A 99 -32.20 -1.81 6.77
N CYS A 100 -32.84 -2.34 5.73
CA CYS A 100 -33.00 -3.78 5.46
C CYS A 100 -31.94 -4.37 4.51
N TYR A 101 -30.99 -3.56 4.03
CA TYR A 101 -29.95 -4.03 3.11
C TYR A 101 -29.02 -5.05 3.77
N TRP A 102 -28.70 -4.85 5.05
CA TRP A 102 -27.75 -5.67 5.77
C TRP A 102 -28.37 -6.99 6.22
N THR A 103 -28.06 -8.04 5.47
CA THR A 103 -28.38 -9.43 5.75
C THR A 103 -27.07 -10.22 5.86
N PRO A 104 -27.06 -11.43 6.43
CA PRO A 104 -25.85 -12.26 6.44
C PRO A 104 -25.25 -12.48 5.05
N ARG A 105 -26.08 -12.60 4.01
CA ARG A 105 -25.65 -12.81 2.62
C ARG A 105 -25.03 -11.55 2.01
N THR A 106 -25.69 -10.40 2.14
CA THR A 106 -25.16 -9.13 1.60
C THR A 106 -23.91 -8.68 2.36
N THR A 107 -23.84 -8.93 3.66
CA THR A 107 -22.63 -8.70 4.47
C THR A 107 -21.45 -9.51 3.93
N ASP A 108 -21.64 -10.80 3.62
CA ASP A 108 -20.60 -11.64 3.03
C ASP A 108 -20.15 -11.15 1.65
N THR A 109 -21.10 -10.78 0.78
CA THR A 109 -20.78 -10.28 -0.57
C THR A 109 -19.93 -9.01 -0.49
N GLU A 110 -20.36 -8.04 0.32
CA GLU A 110 -19.66 -6.77 0.51
C GLU A 110 -18.30 -6.97 1.18
N MET A 111 -18.21 -7.88 2.14
CA MET A 111 -16.96 -8.23 2.79
C MET A 111 -15.94 -8.81 1.80
N ARG A 112 -16.38 -9.70 0.89
CA ARG A 112 -15.51 -10.26 -0.17
C ARG A 112 -15.09 -9.20 -1.17
N ALA A 113 -16.01 -8.31 -1.58
CA ALA A 113 -15.69 -7.20 -2.46
C ALA A 113 -14.65 -6.27 -1.81
N PHE A 114 -14.82 -5.96 -0.53
CA PHE A 114 -13.86 -5.18 0.25
C PHE A 114 -12.49 -5.87 0.34
N LEU A 115 -12.47 -7.17 0.63
CA LEU A 115 -11.23 -7.96 0.68
C LEU A 115 -10.52 -8.04 -0.68
N ALA A 116 -11.27 -8.21 -1.77
CA ALA A 116 -10.70 -8.22 -3.12
C ALA A 116 -10.01 -6.89 -3.46
N HIS A 117 -10.58 -5.78 -2.99
CA HIS A 117 -10.05 -4.44 -3.25
C HIS A 117 -8.91 -4.03 -2.30
N HIS A 118 -9.00 -4.36 -1.01
CA HIS A 118 -8.06 -3.88 0.01
C HIS A 118 -7.06 -4.94 0.50
N GLY A 119 -7.27 -6.22 0.18
CA GLY A 119 -6.43 -7.35 0.58
C GLY A 119 -6.49 -7.72 2.07
N LEU A 120 -7.13 -6.91 2.91
CA LEU A 120 -7.24 -7.14 4.34
C LEU A 120 -8.51 -6.49 4.90
N ILE A 121 -9.05 -7.09 5.95
CA ILE A 121 -10.22 -6.57 6.65
C ILE A 121 -9.94 -6.38 8.14
N GLY A 122 -10.31 -5.21 8.66
CA GLY A 122 -10.18 -4.89 10.07
C GLY A 122 -10.94 -3.61 10.40
N ALA A 123 -11.36 -3.46 11.66
CA ALA A 123 -12.17 -2.31 12.09
C ALA A 123 -11.55 -0.95 11.71
N ILE A 124 -10.24 -0.81 11.89
CA ILE A 124 -9.50 0.42 11.54
C ILE A 124 -9.52 0.67 10.03
N VAL A 125 -9.41 -0.38 9.23
CA VAL A 125 -9.30 -0.31 7.77
C VAL A 125 -10.66 0.04 7.17
N LEU A 126 -11.72 -0.62 7.64
CA LEU A 126 -13.11 -0.30 7.29
C LEU A 126 -13.48 1.15 7.65
N LYS A 127 -13.12 1.60 8.86
CA LYS A 127 -13.36 2.98 9.30
C LYS A 127 -12.62 4.00 8.44
N ARG A 128 -11.36 3.72 8.06
CA ARG A 128 -10.59 4.59 7.15
C ARG A 128 -11.13 4.61 5.73
N ALA A 129 -11.75 3.52 5.27
CA ALA A 129 -12.39 3.42 3.97
C ALA A 129 -13.82 4.01 3.95
N GLY A 130 -14.35 4.47 5.09
CA GLY A 130 -15.72 5.00 5.19
C GLY A 130 -16.81 3.93 5.30
N CYS A 131 -16.46 2.64 5.35
CA CYS A 131 -17.39 1.51 5.41
C CYS A 131 -17.76 1.15 6.86
N SER A 132 -18.20 2.14 7.64
CA SER A 132 -18.53 1.95 9.07
C SER A 132 -19.78 1.08 9.26
N ASP A 133 -20.71 1.16 8.31
CA ASP A 133 -21.91 0.34 8.21
C ASP A 133 -21.58 -1.15 8.00
N LEU A 134 -20.63 -1.45 7.12
CA LEU A 134 -20.11 -2.81 6.95
C LEU A 134 -19.45 -3.33 8.22
N ALA A 135 -18.69 -2.48 8.94
CA ALA A 135 -18.09 -2.86 10.21
C ALA A 135 -19.15 -3.23 11.28
N GLU A 136 -20.24 -2.47 11.35
CA GLU A 136 -21.38 -2.80 12.22
C GLU A 136 -22.10 -4.08 11.78
N ALA A 137 -22.32 -4.28 10.48
CA ALA A 137 -22.95 -5.48 9.94
C ALA A 137 -22.14 -6.74 10.24
N ILE A 138 -20.81 -6.71 10.06
CA ILE A 138 -19.90 -7.82 10.41
C ILE A 138 -19.99 -8.13 11.90
N ARG A 139 -19.97 -7.09 12.75
CA ARG A 139 -20.12 -7.24 14.21
C ARG A 139 -21.46 -7.88 14.58
N LYS A 140 -22.55 -7.46 13.93
CA LYS A 140 -23.92 -7.93 14.20
C LYS A 140 -24.15 -9.38 13.76
N PHE A 141 -23.70 -9.77 12.56
CA PHE A 141 -24.11 -11.03 11.95
C PHE A 141 -23.11 -12.18 12.11
N ARG A 142 -21.83 -11.91 12.40
CA ARG A 142 -20.83 -12.98 12.43
C ARG A 142 -19.94 -13.02 13.65
N GLY A 143 -19.84 -11.95 14.43
CA GLY A 143 -18.67 -11.78 15.29
C GLY A 143 -17.41 -11.67 14.43
N MET A 144 -16.49 -10.77 14.77
CA MET A 144 -15.36 -10.48 13.88
C MET A 144 -14.45 -11.71 13.64
N GLN A 145 -14.39 -12.64 14.59
CA GLN A 145 -13.54 -13.83 14.55
C GLN A 145 -13.98 -14.87 13.51
N THR A 146 -15.27 -15.18 13.41
CA THR A 146 -15.78 -16.23 12.50
C THR A 146 -15.71 -15.80 11.02
N ALA A 147 -15.78 -14.49 10.77
CA ALA A 147 -15.59 -13.91 9.44
C ALA A 147 -14.13 -14.01 8.97
N ILE A 148 -13.20 -13.77 9.88
CA ILE A 148 -11.75 -13.87 9.63
C ILE A 148 -11.34 -15.32 9.38
N GLU A 149 -11.87 -16.28 10.15
CA GLU A 149 -11.57 -17.71 10.02
C GLU A 149 -12.05 -18.29 8.68
N ARG A 150 -13.25 -17.92 8.22
CA ARG A 150 -13.82 -18.48 6.97
C ARG A 150 -13.23 -17.89 5.70
N HIS A 151 -12.73 -16.66 5.75
CA HIS A 151 -12.26 -15.94 4.56
C HIS A 151 -10.76 -15.74 4.50
N GLY A 152 -10.03 -16.38 5.44
CA GLY A 152 -8.59 -16.38 5.49
C GLY A 152 -8.07 -15.16 6.22
N THR A 153 -7.52 -15.37 7.42
CA THR A 153 -6.46 -14.51 7.92
C THR A 153 -5.35 -14.51 6.88
N VAL A 154 -5.02 -13.33 6.35
CA VAL A 154 -3.65 -13.07 5.93
C VAL A 154 -2.79 -13.39 7.15
N ARG A 155 -1.95 -14.42 7.03
CA ARG A 155 -0.93 -14.78 8.02
C ARG A 155 -0.34 -13.49 8.59
N THR A 156 -0.55 -13.25 9.88
CA THR A 156 0.34 -12.36 10.62
C THR A 156 1.74 -12.86 10.33
N PRO A 157 2.62 -12.05 9.70
CA PRO A 157 4.00 -12.48 9.52
C PRO A 157 4.55 -12.83 10.91
N PRO A 158 5.25 -13.96 11.07
CA PRO A 158 5.81 -14.33 12.36
C PRO A 158 6.62 -13.17 12.90
N ASN A 159 6.48 -12.89 14.20
CA ASN A 159 7.35 -11.92 14.87
C ASN A 159 8.81 -12.32 14.57
N PRO A 160 9.64 -11.39 14.08
CA PRO A 160 11.07 -11.68 13.98
C PRO A 160 11.62 -11.97 15.38
N PRO A 161 12.57 -12.91 15.51
CA PRO A 161 13.22 -13.22 16.77
C PRO A 161 13.97 -12.01 17.36
#